data_AF-A0A9X3IUP3-F1
#
_entry.id   AF-A0A9X3IUP3-F1
#
_cell.length_a   1.000
_cell.length_b   1.000
_cell.length_c   1.000
_cell.angle_alpha   90.00
_cell.angle_beta   90.00
_cell.angle_gamma   90.00
#
_symmetry.space_group_name_H-M   'P 1'
#
loop_
_entity.id
_entity.type
_entity.pdbx_description
1 polymer ?
#
loop_
_entity_poly.entity_id
_entity_poly.type
_entity_poly.pdbx_seq_one_letter_code
_entity_poly.pdbx_strand_id
1 'polypeptide(L)'
;MMTVDDVIQRLRSEGDVGRSWYEIYRDPRPLEPAALARLRLPDGSELPAELAAWLAYDAAWLPLLDPSAPLAAPRLNLSPLREILARWLVTSADGAQDPADPSGAELLAAWIDLLPERGLAEAPSLELPMSGSQEHVLVLRPGREPRVLGCDRRYEFWWKYDSFGQFLAHWFGYESMA
;
A
#
# COMPACT_ATOMS: atom_id res chain seq x y z
N MET A 1 -1.80 -8.46 -17.91
CA MET A 1 -1.74 -7.71 -16.64
C MET A 1 -0.94 -8.55 -15.67
N MET A 2 0.15 -8.04 -15.10
CA MET A 2 0.96 -8.82 -14.17
C MET A 2 0.23 -8.99 -12.84
N THR A 3 0.12 -10.23 -12.40
CA THR A 3 -0.35 -10.61 -11.08
C THR A 3 0.78 -10.57 -10.07
N VAL A 4 0.47 -10.66 -8.77
CA VAL A 4 1.50 -10.82 -7.73
C VAL A 4 2.34 -12.07 -7.96
N ASP A 5 1.71 -13.18 -8.38
CA ASP A 5 2.43 -14.43 -8.66
C ASP A 5 3.43 -14.27 -9.81
N ASP A 6 3.07 -13.56 -10.89
CA ASP A 6 3.99 -13.29 -12.01
C ASP A 6 5.23 -12.51 -11.54
N VAL A 7 5.03 -11.52 -10.66
CA VAL A 7 6.12 -10.72 -10.09
C VAL A 7 7.00 -11.57 -9.18
N ILE A 8 6.42 -12.39 -8.31
CA ILE A 8 7.15 -13.31 -7.43
C ILE A 8 7.99 -14.31 -8.24
N GLN A 9 7.42 -14.91 -9.29
CA GLN A 9 8.14 -15.84 -10.14
C GLN A 9 9.34 -15.17 -10.82
N ARG A 10 9.17 -13.92 -11.26
CA ARG A 10 10.27 -13.16 -11.85
C ARG A 10 11.36 -12.83 -10.82
N LEU A 11 11.00 -12.37 -9.63
CA LEU A 11 11.96 -12.12 -8.55
C LEU A 11 12.77 -13.38 -8.22
N ARG A 12 12.11 -14.54 -8.11
CA ARG A 12 12.78 -15.83 -7.89
C ARG A 12 13.74 -16.18 -9.03
N SER A 13 13.35 -15.94 -10.28
CA SER A 13 14.23 -16.16 -11.44
C SER A 13 15.46 -15.23 -11.47
N GLU A 14 15.33 -14.05 -10.85
CA GLU A 14 16.41 -13.06 -10.67
C GLU A 14 17.22 -13.31 -9.38
N GLY A 15 17.02 -14.46 -8.72
CA GLY A 15 17.74 -14.86 -7.51
C GLY A 15 17.23 -14.18 -6.23
N ASP A 16 15.94 -13.89 -6.17
CA ASP A 16 15.28 -13.17 -5.08
C ASP A 16 15.88 -11.78 -4.83
N VAL A 17 16.20 -11.10 -5.93
CA VAL A 17 16.71 -9.72 -5.93
C VAL A 17 15.72 -8.80 -6.62
N GLY A 18 15.04 -7.95 -5.83
CA GLY A 18 14.19 -6.87 -6.35
C GLY A 18 14.99 -5.59 -6.53
N ARG A 19 14.72 -4.82 -7.58
CA ARG A 19 15.32 -3.49 -7.78
C ARG A 19 14.22 -2.45 -8.00
N SER A 20 14.16 -1.46 -7.12
CA SER A 20 13.35 -0.25 -7.32
C SER A 20 14.23 0.93 -7.70
N TRP A 21 13.62 2.10 -7.88
CA TRP A 21 14.31 3.36 -8.16
C TRP A 21 15.27 3.78 -7.04
N TYR A 22 15.00 3.39 -5.79
CA TYR A 22 15.74 3.87 -4.62
C TYR A 22 16.50 2.78 -3.89
N GLU A 23 16.06 1.53 -4.01
CA GLU A 23 16.54 0.43 -3.17
C GLU A 23 16.72 -0.87 -3.95
N ILE A 24 17.68 -1.67 -3.49
CA ILE A 24 17.86 -3.05 -3.92
C ILE A 24 17.44 -3.93 -2.75
N TYR A 25 16.47 -4.81 -3.02
CA TYR A 25 15.92 -5.75 -2.07
C TYR A 25 16.53 -7.12 -2.26
N ARG A 26 16.80 -7.81 -1.13
CA ARG A 26 17.39 -9.15 -1.07
C ARG A 26 16.83 -9.89 0.13
N ASP A 27 17.05 -11.20 0.15
CA ASP A 27 16.74 -12.08 1.28
C ASP A 27 15.28 -11.94 1.73
N PRO A 28 14.31 -12.32 0.87
CA PRO A 28 12.89 -12.18 1.18
C PRO A 28 12.54 -12.91 2.47
N ARG A 29 11.69 -12.29 3.28
CA ARG A 29 11.30 -12.78 4.61
C ARG A 29 9.81 -13.11 4.61
N PRO A 30 9.42 -14.32 4.19
CA PRO A 30 8.01 -14.70 4.16
C PRO A 30 7.44 -14.78 5.58
N LEU A 31 6.16 -14.46 5.71
CA LEU A 31 5.43 -14.80 6.94
C LEU A 31 5.18 -16.31 7.02
N GLU A 32 5.33 -16.85 8.23
CA GLU A 32 4.95 -18.22 8.53
C GLU A 32 3.47 -18.48 8.20
N PRO A 33 3.10 -19.64 7.62
CA PRO A 33 1.72 -19.93 7.23
C PRO A 33 0.71 -19.77 8.35
N ALA A 34 1.08 -20.13 9.59
CA ALA A 34 0.22 -19.97 10.76
C ALA A 34 0.06 -18.49 11.19
N ALA A 35 1.03 -17.62 10.91
CA ALA A 35 0.89 -16.19 11.14
C ALA A 35 0.00 -15.56 10.06
N LEU A 36 0.25 -15.89 8.79
CA LEU A 36 -0.56 -15.44 7.66
C LEU A 36 -2.03 -15.83 7.81
N ALA A 37 -2.31 -17.09 8.18
CA ALA A 37 -3.67 -17.60 8.39
C ALA A 37 -4.42 -16.94 9.55
N ARG A 38 -3.74 -16.18 10.43
CA ARG A 38 -4.34 -15.41 11.53
C ARG A 38 -4.57 -13.94 11.19
N LEU A 39 -3.94 -13.41 10.14
CA LEU A 39 -4.15 -12.03 9.71
C LEU A 39 -5.59 -11.87 9.20
N ARG A 40 -6.25 -10.77 9.57
CA ARG A 40 -7.61 -10.43 9.16
C ARG A 40 -7.70 -8.94 8.85
N LEU A 41 -8.64 -8.58 7.98
CA LEU A 41 -9.05 -7.19 7.83
C LEU A 41 -9.86 -6.73 9.06
N PRO A 42 -10.05 -5.41 9.28
CA PRO A 42 -10.73 -4.89 10.46
C PRO A 42 -12.17 -5.37 10.63
N ASP A 43 -12.84 -5.73 9.53
CA ASP A 43 -14.19 -6.32 9.53
C ASP A 43 -14.20 -7.83 9.82
N GLY A 44 -13.03 -8.42 10.05
CA GLY A 44 -12.83 -9.85 10.29
C GLY A 44 -12.72 -10.70 9.03
N SER A 45 -12.78 -10.11 7.83
CA SER A 45 -12.61 -10.85 6.58
C SER A 45 -11.19 -11.36 6.41
N GLU A 46 -11.02 -12.36 5.54
CA GLU A 46 -9.72 -12.82 5.11
C GLU A 46 -8.98 -11.76 4.28
N LEU A 47 -7.67 -11.94 4.15
CA LEU A 47 -6.84 -11.08 3.31
C LEU A 47 -7.17 -11.34 1.84
N PRO A 48 -7.14 -10.31 0.99
CA PRO A 48 -7.14 -10.49 -0.45
C PRO A 48 -5.99 -11.40 -0.88
N ALA A 49 -6.26 -12.26 -1.87
CA ALA A 49 -5.32 -13.30 -2.31
C ALA A 49 -3.96 -12.73 -2.73
N GLU A 50 -3.95 -11.60 -3.47
CA GLU A 50 -2.73 -10.91 -3.89
C GLU A 50 -1.87 -10.46 -2.69
N LEU A 51 -2.50 -9.89 -1.66
CA LEU A 51 -1.77 -9.45 -0.46
C LEU A 51 -1.24 -10.65 0.34
N ALA A 52 -2.04 -11.72 0.45
CA ALA A 52 -1.62 -12.94 1.13
C ALA A 52 -0.45 -13.63 0.40
N ALA A 53 -0.49 -13.69 -0.94
CA ALA A 53 0.57 -14.26 -1.77
C ALA A 53 1.87 -13.47 -1.63
N TRP A 54 1.80 -12.14 -1.63
CA TRP A 54 2.97 -11.30 -1.40
C TRP A 54 3.56 -11.53 -0.01
N LEU A 55 2.76 -11.48 1.05
CA LEU A 55 3.24 -11.70 2.42
C LEU A 55 3.80 -13.12 2.65
N ALA A 56 3.32 -14.11 1.89
CA ALA A 56 3.88 -15.48 1.88
C ALA A 56 5.21 -15.58 1.13
N TYR A 57 5.56 -14.58 0.32
CA TYR A 57 6.86 -14.46 -0.33
C TYR A 57 7.81 -13.57 0.47
N ASP A 58 7.38 -12.34 0.76
CA ASP A 58 8.13 -11.36 1.52
C ASP A 58 7.19 -10.42 2.31
N ALA A 59 7.52 -10.22 3.58
CA ALA A 59 6.81 -9.30 4.46
C ALA A 59 7.69 -8.18 5.02
N ALA A 60 8.90 -8.00 4.48
CA ALA A 60 9.91 -7.07 5.01
C ALA A 60 10.29 -5.94 4.06
N TRP A 61 10.16 -6.13 2.74
CA TRP A 61 10.57 -5.16 1.72
C TRP A 61 9.59 -3.99 1.62
N LEU A 62 8.31 -4.21 1.93
CA LEU A 62 7.28 -3.17 1.96
C LEU A 62 6.75 -3.02 3.39
N PRO A 63 6.44 -1.79 3.86
CA PRO A 63 5.98 -1.52 5.23
C PRO A 63 4.49 -1.88 5.44
N LEU A 64 4.09 -3.10 5.06
CA LEU A 64 2.70 -3.58 5.09
C LEU A 64 2.27 -4.06 6.49
N LEU A 65 3.24 -4.39 7.35
CA LEU A 65 3.00 -4.85 8.71
C LEU A 65 3.22 -3.72 9.72
N ASP A 66 2.41 -3.70 10.77
CA ASP A 66 2.55 -2.78 11.89
C ASP A 66 3.87 -3.09 12.63
N PRO A 67 4.84 -2.15 12.65
CA PRO A 67 6.14 -2.37 13.28
C PRO A 67 6.05 -2.46 14.81
N SER A 68 4.94 -2.01 15.41
CA SER A 68 4.69 -2.12 16.86
C SER A 68 4.07 -3.46 17.25
N ALA A 69 3.58 -4.24 16.27
CA ALA A 69 2.98 -5.54 16.54
C ALA A 69 4.06 -6.57 16.94
N PRO A 70 3.78 -7.45 17.93
CA PRO A 70 4.68 -8.54 18.28
C PRO A 70 4.90 -9.49 17.09
N LEU A 71 6.13 -9.96 16.88
CA LEU A 71 6.45 -10.92 15.81
C LEU A 71 5.59 -12.21 15.86
N ALA A 72 5.19 -12.65 17.06
CA ALA A 72 4.34 -13.82 17.24
C ALA A 72 2.86 -13.61 16.83
N ALA A 73 2.45 -12.35 16.67
CA ALA A 73 1.10 -11.93 16.34
C ALA A 73 1.15 -10.68 15.43
N PRO A 74 1.68 -10.81 14.20
CA PRO A 74 1.80 -9.68 13.29
C PRO A 74 0.41 -9.12 12.97
N ARG A 75 0.37 -7.84 12.61
CA ARG A 75 -0.83 -7.13 12.17
C ARG A 75 -0.49 -6.33 10.93
N LEU A 76 -1.47 -6.15 10.05
CA LEU A 76 -1.32 -5.22 8.93
C LEU A 76 -1.26 -3.79 9.47
N ASN A 77 -0.43 -2.94 8.88
CA ASN A 77 -0.33 -1.51 9.19
C ASN A 77 -1.48 -0.73 8.55
N LEU A 78 -2.72 -1.13 8.86
CA LEU A 78 -3.92 -0.56 8.27
C LEU A 78 -4.32 0.73 8.96
N SER A 79 -4.76 1.68 8.16
CA SER A 79 -5.51 2.85 8.64
C SER A 79 -6.65 3.14 7.66
N PRO A 80 -7.75 3.75 8.10
CA PRO A 80 -8.65 4.44 7.20
C PRO A 80 -7.87 5.40 6.28
N LEU A 81 -8.23 5.48 5.00
CA LEU A 81 -7.55 6.37 4.05
C LEU A 81 -7.47 7.82 4.56
N ARG A 82 -8.52 8.32 5.22
CA ARG A 82 -8.53 9.66 5.84
C ARG A 82 -7.38 9.89 6.81
N GLU A 83 -6.96 8.86 7.54
CA GLU A 83 -5.86 8.97 8.51
C GLU A 83 -4.51 8.99 7.80
N ILE A 84 -4.36 8.26 6.68
CA ILE A 84 -3.18 8.35 5.81
C ILE A 84 -3.05 9.78 5.27
N LEU A 85 -4.14 10.32 4.72
CA LEU A 85 -4.19 11.70 4.21
C LEU A 85 -3.91 12.73 5.31
N ALA A 86 -4.43 12.53 6.53
CA ALA A 86 -4.15 13.39 7.67
C ALA A 86 -2.67 13.36 8.06
N ARG A 87 -2.01 12.20 8.04
CA ARG A 87 -0.55 12.11 8.26
C ARG A 87 0.26 12.81 7.19
N TRP A 88 -0.20 12.76 5.93
CA TRP A 88 0.44 13.50 4.85
C TRP A 88 0.39 15.01 5.09
N LEU A 89 -0.70 15.57 5.61
CA LEU A 89 -0.76 17.00 5.96
C LEU A 89 0.35 17.43 6.93
N VAL A 90 0.63 16.59 7.92
CA VAL A 90 1.68 16.85 8.93
C VAL A 90 3.08 16.78 8.32
N THR A 91 3.28 15.99 7.27
CA THR A 91 4.59 15.79 6.63
C THR A 91 4.78 16.58 5.33
N SER A 92 3.85 17.50 5.03
CA SER A 92 3.89 18.28 3.78
C SER A 92 5.08 19.24 3.70
N ALA A 93 5.78 19.21 2.56
CA ALA A 93 6.91 20.09 2.26
C ALA A 93 6.50 21.57 2.16
N ASP A 94 5.22 21.84 1.86
CA ASP A 94 4.66 23.20 1.70
C ASP A 94 4.28 23.84 3.06
N GLY A 95 4.63 23.19 4.17
CA GLY A 95 4.32 23.59 5.53
C GLY A 95 3.44 22.55 6.20
N ALA A 96 3.96 21.89 7.22
CA ALA A 96 3.20 20.96 8.05
C ALA A 96 1.94 21.65 8.58
N GLN A 97 0.78 21.06 8.32
CA GLN A 97 -0.49 21.52 8.88
C GLN A 97 -1.02 20.49 9.87
N ASP A 98 -1.44 20.93 11.05
CA ASP A 98 -2.14 20.08 11.99
C ASP A 98 -3.56 19.82 11.44
N PRO A 99 -3.97 18.56 11.21
CA PRO A 99 -5.33 18.26 10.78
C PRO A 99 -6.40 18.65 11.81
N ALA A 100 -6.03 18.94 13.07
CA ALA A 100 -6.93 19.46 14.10
C ALA A 100 -7.16 20.98 13.99
N ASP A 101 -6.26 21.71 13.31
CA ASP A 101 -6.43 23.14 13.05
C ASP A 101 -7.47 23.36 11.93
N PRO A 102 -8.24 24.47 11.95
CA PRO A 102 -9.27 24.72 10.95
C PRO A 102 -8.77 24.65 9.50
N SER A 103 -7.59 25.18 9.21
CA SER A 103 -7.00 25.12 7.87
C SER A 103 -6.61 23.71 7.45
N GLY A 104 -6.08 22.90 8.38
CA GLY A 104 -5.73 21.50 8.10
C GLY A 104 -6.97 20.63 7.92
N ALA A 105 -8.01 20.86 8.71
CA ALA A 105 -9.30 20.18 8.57
C ALA A 105 -10.00 20.51 7.25
N GLU A 106 -9.99 21.78 6.83
CA GLU A 106 -10.53 22.23 5.53
C GLU A 106 -9.75 21.60 4.35
N LEU A 107 -8.42 21.58 4.43
CA LEU A 107 -7.59 20.96 3.40
C LEU A 107 -7.80 19.45 3.32
N LEU A 108 -7.89 18.76 4.47
CA LEU A 108 -8.21 17.33 4.51
C LEU A 108 -9.58 17.05 3.87
N ALA A 109 -10.59 17.86 4.19
CA ALA A 109 -11.92 17.75 3.59
C ALA A 109 -11.86 17.95 2.08
N ALA A 110 -11.10 18.95 1.60
CA ALA A 110 -10.90 19.18 0.18
C ALA A 110 -10.21 17.98 -0.51
N TRP A 111 -9.21 17.36 0.09
CA TRP A 111 -8.58 16.15 -0.46
C TRP A 111 -9.55 14.96 -0.51
N ILE A 112 -10.36 14.78 0.53
CA ILE A 112 -11.40 13.75 0.56
C ILE A 112 -12.42 13.96 -0.57
N ASP A 113 -12.79 15.21 -0.85
CA ASP A 113 -13.70 15.56 -1.96
C ASP A 113 -13.09 15.31 -3.35
N LEU A 114 -11.76 15.25 -3.45
CA LEU A 114 -11.04 14.92 -4.69
C LEU A 114 -10.83 13.42 -4.89
N LEU A 115 -11.18 12.57 -3.92
CA LEU A 115 -11.07 11.13 -4.08
C LEU A 115 -12.00 10.62 -5.20
N PRO A 116 -11.58 9.60 -5.96
CA PRO A 116 -12.37 9.10 -7.09
C PRO A 116 -13.72 8.48 -6.67
N GLU A 117 -13.86 8.09 -5.40
CA GLU A 117 -15.13 7.67 -4.81
C GLU A 117 -15.21 8.20 -3.36
N ARG A 118 -16.30 8.89 -2.99
CA ARG A 118 -16.47 9.52 -1.67
C ARG A 118 -16.36 8.56 -0.48
N GLY A 119 -16.74 7.30 -0.68
CA GLY A 119 -16.69 6.26 0.38
C GLY A 119 -15.28 5.76 0.70
N LEU A 120 -14.25 6.20 -0.03
CA LEU A 120 -12.88 5.68 0.15
C LEU A 120 -12.21 6.23 1.40
N ALA A 121 -12.62 7.39 1.91
CA ALA A 121 -12.01 8.00 3.09
C ALA A 121 -11.98 7.05 4.31
N GLU A 122 -13.00 6.19 4.45
CA GLU A 122 -13.10 5.22 5.53
C GLU A 122 -12.59 3.82 5.15
N ALA A 123 -12.14 3.61 3.91
CA ALA A 123 -11.69 2.31 3.47
C ALA A 123 -10.36 1.93 4.16
N PRO A 124 -10.24 0.69 4.67
CA PRO A 124 -9.00 0.22 5.25
C PRO A 124 -7.92 0.18 4.17
N SER A 125 -6.79 0.81 4.46
CA SER A 125 -5.79 1.13 3.45
C SER A 125 -4.38 0.91 4.00
N LEU A 126 -3.47 0.52 3.10
CA LEU A 126 -2.04 0.39 3.36
C LEU A 126 -1.30 1.46 2.56
N GLU A 127 -0.46 2.23 3.25
CA GLU A 127 0.46 3.15 2.61
C GLU A 127 1.58 2.36 1.92
N LEU A 128 1.82 2.64 0.65
CA LEU A 128 2.86 1.99 -0.14
C LEU A 128 4.05 2.94 -0.35
N PRO A 129 5.26 2.42 -0.58
CA PRO A 129 6.42 3.27 -0.88
C PRO A 129 6.18 4.16 -2.10
N MET A 130 6.68 5.39 -2.03
CA MET A 130 6.60 6.35 -3.13
C MET A 130 7.41 5.88 -4.33
N SER A 131 6.83 5.98 -5.53
CA SER A 131 7.52 5.75 -6.79
C SER A 131 7.65 7.07 -7.56
N GLY A 132 8.88 7.58 -7.66
CA GLY A 132 9.15 8.91 -8.22
C GLY A 132 8.62 10.03 -7.31
N SER A 133 7.82 10.93 -7.87
CA SER A 133 7.13 12.01 -7.11
C SER A 133 5.75 11.60 -6.58
N GLN A 134 5.29 10.39 -6.88
CA GLN A 134 3.92 9.98 -6.62
C GLN A 134 3.82 9.12 -5.37
N GLU A 135 2.76 9.36 -4.60
CA GLU A 135 2.40 8.57 -3.44
C GLU A 135 1.36 7.52 -3.82
N HIS A 136 1.39 6.38 -3.12
CA HIS A 136 0.54 5.24 -3.43
C HIS A 136 -0.12 4.70 -2.17
N VAL A 137 -1.39 4.34 -2.30
CA VAL A 137 -2.15 3.71 -1.22
C VAL A 137 -2.88 2.49 -1.78
N LEU A 138 -2.64 1.32 -1.20
CA LEU A 138 -3.42 0.13 -1.49
C LEU A 138 -4.73 0.19 -0.70
N VAL A 139 -5.84 0.36 -1.41
CA VAL A 139 -7.17 0.42 -0.81
C VAL A 139 -7.78 -0.97 -0.77
N LEU A 140 -8.11 -1.43 0.43
CA LEU A 140 -8.75 -2.72 0.67
C LEU A 140 -10.25 -2.49 0.88
N ARG A 141 -11.09 -3.14 0.07
CA ARG A 141 -12.55 -3.06 0.23
C ARG A 141 -13.10 -4.46 0.42
N PRO A 142 -13.95 -4.70 1.43
CA PRO A 142 -14.56 -6.00 1.64
C PRO A 142 -15.28 -6.49 0.37
N GLY A 143 -14.99 -7.72 -0.05
CA GLY A 143 -15.59 -8.34 -1.23
C GLY A 143 -15.19 -7.72 -2.58
N ARG A 144 -14.13 -6.90 -2.62
CA ARG A 144 -13.56 -6.37 -3.87
C ARG A 144 -12.06 -6.61 -3.92
N GLU A 145 -11.54 -6.76 -5.13
CA GLU A 145 -10.09 -6.80 -5.33
C GLU A 145 -9.43 -5.49 -4.89
N PRO A 146 -8.24 -5.56 -4.26
CA PRO A 146 -7.47 -4.38 -3.91
C PRO A 146 -7.12 -3.55 -5.13
N ARG A 147 -7.16 -2.24 -4.99
CA ARG A 147 -6.74 -1.30 -6.04
C ARG A 147 -5.81 -0.27 -5.45
N VAL A 148 -4.92 0.27 -6.27
CA VAL A 148 -3.94 1.25 -5.81
C VAL A 148 -4.35 2.64 -6.25
N LEU A 149 -4.60 3.48 -5.26
CA LEU A 149 -4.79 4.92 -5.44
C LEU A 149 -3.42 5.55 -5.67
N GLY A 150 -3.28 6.30 -6.75
CA GLY A 150 -2.15 7.19 -6.98
C GLY A 150 -2.49 8.61 -6.57
N CYS A 151 -1.47 9.32 -6.13
CA CYS A 151 -1.52 10.71 -5.74
C CYS A 151 -0.30 11.44 -6.32
N ASP A 152 -0.51 12.57 -7.01
CA ASP A 152 0.55 13.50 -7.37
C ASP A 152 0.36 14.81 -6.65
N ARG A 153 1.44 15.25 -5.98
CA ARG A 153 1.51 16.49 -5.20
C ARG A 153 0.39 16.65 -4.15
N ARG A 154 -0.39 15.62 -3.85
CA ARG A 154 -1.54 15.66 -2.93
C ARG A 154 -2.66 16.59 -3.37
N TYR A 155 -2.76 16.87 -4.67
CA TYR A 155 -3.85 17.65 -5.26
C TYR A 155 -4.62 16.89 -6.34
N GLU A 156 -4.11 15.74 -6.77
CA GLU A 156 -4.75 14.90 -7.78
C GLU A 156 -4.75 13.44 -7.31
N PHE A 157 -5.94 12.83 -7.25
CA PHE A 157 -6.14 11.45 -6.84
C PHE A 157 -6.81 10.67 -7.96
N TRP A 158 -6.26 9.51 -8.31
CA TRP A 158 -6.86 8.64 -9.33
C TRP A 158 -6.51 7.17 -9.06
N TRP A 159 -7.28 6.25 -9.63
CA TRP A 159 -6.91 4.85 -9.64
C TRP A 159 -5.73 4.63 -10.57
N LYS A 160 -4.53 4.47 -10.01
CA LYS A 160 -3.29 4.33 -10.79
C LYS A 160 -3.08 2.88 -11.24
N TYR A 161 -3.38 1.92 -10.35
CA TYR A 161 -3.30 0.50 -10.67
C TYR A 161 -4.58 -0.21 -10.27
N ASP A 162 -5.02 -1.14 -11.12
CA ASP A 162 -6.22 -1.94 -10.90
C ASP A 162 -5.97 -3.16 -10.00
N SER A 163 -4.71 -3.45 -9.67
CA SER A 163 -4.34 -4.51 -8.73
C SER A 163 -3.04 -4.19 -7.98
N PHE A 164 -2.75 -4.95 -6.93
CA PHE A 164 -1.47 -4.85 -6.22
C PHE A 164 -0.33 -5.42 -7.06
N GLY A 165 -0.59 -6.49 -7.83
CA GLY A 165 0.38 -7.06 -8.77
C GLY A 165 0.91 -6.04 -9.80
N GLN A 166 0.02 -5.19 -10.35
CA GLN A 166 0.43 -4.11 -11.24
C GLN A 166 1.36 -3.10 -10.56
N PHE A 167 1.05 -2.69 -9.32
CA PHE A 167 1.93 -1.80 -8.55
C PHE A 167 3.31 -2.42 -8.33
N LEU A 168 3.36 -3.70 -7.93
CA LEU A 168 4.65 -4.39 -7.72
C LEU A 168 5.45 -4.50 -9.02
N ALA A 169 4.77 -4.77 -10.15
CA ALA A 169 5.41 -4.78 -11.46
C ALA A 169 6.01 -3.41 -11.81
N HIS A 170 5.32 -2.30 -11.53
CA HIS A 170 5.88 -0.96 -11.66
C HIS A 170 7.08 -0.75 -10.74
N TRP A 171 6.91 -1.10 -9.46
CA TRP A 171 7.88 -0.89 -8.40
C TRP A 171 9.23 -1.52 -8.73
N PHE A 172 9.20 -2.74 -9.28
CA PHE A 172 10.39 -3.49 -9.69
C PHE A 172 10.80 -3.30 -11.16
N GLY A 173 10.13 -2.40 -11.90
CA GLY A 173 10.47 -2.10 -13.30
C GLY A 173 10.18 -3.25 -14.29
N TYR A 174 9.17 -4.05 -14.01
CA TYR A 174 8.78 -5.21 -14.80
C TYR A 174 7.75 -4.91 -15.91
N GLU A 175 7.20 -3.69 -15.94
CA GLU A 175 6.18 -3.24 -16.90
C GLU A 175 6.65 -3.19 -18.37
N SER A 176 7.96 -3.19 -18.63
CA SER A 176 8.55 -2.87 -19.95
C SER A 176 9.07 -4.07 -20.75
N MET A 177 8.77 -5.31 -20.37
CA MET A 177 9.28 -6.52 -21.06
C MET A 177 8.17 -7.45 -21.59
N ALA A 178 7.10 -6.87 -22.16
CA ALA A 178 6.11 -7.59 -22.96
C ALA A 178 6.28 -7.27 -24.45
#